data_AF-A0A9X9XIX3-F1
#
_entry.id   AF-A0A9X9XIX3-F1
#
_cell.length_a   1.000
_cell.length_b   1.000
_cell.length_c   1.000
_cell.angle_alpha   90.00
_cell.angle_beta   90.00
_cell.angle_gamma   90.00
#
_symmetry.space_group_name_H-M   'P 1'
#
loop_
_entity.id
_entity.type
_entity.pdbx_description
1 polymer ?
#
loop_
_entity_poly.entity_id
_entity_poly.type
_entity_poly.pdbx_seq_one_letter_code
_entity_poly.pdbx_strand_id
1 'polypeptide(L)'
;MPSGAARKPPACLVSPAFLRALLRPRVLSAVSRALGDAAPVFHFTNITQKATGFGSGIAWHRDAANRYITTRRRRFLHVLVCLDAMGPGNDGTGFLPGSHRGAARMAVVPRCRRGTLLLVDPPRGPDREAVTGRSVWSL
;
A
#
# COMPACT_ATOMS: atom_id res chain seq x y z
N MET A 1 13.07 47.64 -5.10
CA MET A 1 13.66 46.29 -4.98
C MET A 1 12.57 45.26 -5.27
N PRO A 2 12.61 44.48 -6.35
CA PRO A 2 11.57 43.51 -6.62
C PRO A 2 11.73 42.30 -5.70
N SER A 3 10.65 41.96 -4.99
CA SER A 3 10.50 40.76 -4.18
C SER A 3 10.61 39.53 -5.08
N GLY A 4 11.71 38.79 -4.94
CA GLY A 4 11.92 37.51 -5.62
C GLY A 4 11.04 36.44 -5.01
N ALA A 5 9.79 36.34 -5.46
CA ALA A 5 8.92 35.21 -5.13
C ALA A 5 9.59 33.93 -5.66
N ALA A 6 10.12 33.12 -4.75
CA ALA A 6 10.68 31.82 -5.09
C ALA A 6 9.61 31.01 -5.83
N ARG A 7 9.90 30.65 -7.09
CA ARG A 7 9.04 29.76 -7.88
C ARG A 7 8.86 28.47 -7.08
N LYS A 8 7.63 28.17 -6.69
CA LYS A 8 7.27 26.87 -6.12
C LYS A 8 7.73 25.80 -7.12
N PRO A 9 8.61 24.86 -6.72
CA PRO A 9 9.07 23.83 -7.64
C PRO A 9 7.84 23.10 -8.19
N PRO A 10 7.87 22.69 -9.48
CA PRO A 10 6.75 21.95 -10.07
C PRO A 10 6.40 20.76 -9.18
N ALA A 11 5.09 20.50 -9.05
CA ALA A 11 4.57 19.44 -8.20
C ALA A 11 5.33 18.13 -8.46
N CYS A 12 5.78 17.53 -7.35
CA CYS A 12 6.62 16.35 -7.25
C CYS A 12 6.38 15.34 -8.39
N LEU A 13 7.28 15.33 -9.38
CA LEU A 13 7.25 14.34 -10.44
C LEU A 13 7.57 12.97 -9.86
N VAL A 14 6.71 11.99 -10.14
CA VAL A 14 7.01 10.59 -9.86
C VAL A 14 8.33 10.23 -10.55
N SER A 15 9.28 9.64 -9.81
CA SER A 15 10.61 9.32 -10.33
C SER A 15 10.53 8.50 -11.62
N PRO A 16 11.27 8.86 -12.70
CA PRO A 16 11.32 8.06 -13.91
C PRO A 16 11.77 6.60 -13.65
N ALA A 17 12.60 6.37 -12.64
CA ALA A 17 13.02 5.03 -12.26
C ALA A 17 11.84 4.20 -11.70
N PHE A 18 10.97 4.83 -10.91
CA PHE A 18 9.76 4.20 -10.41
C PHE A 18 8.80 3.88 -11.56
N LEU A 19 8.56 4.82 -12.48
CA LEU A 19 7.71 4.58 -13.65
C LEU A 19 8.23 3.43 -14.51
N ARG A 20 9.55 3.38 -14.78
CA ARG A 20 10.17 2.27 -15.50
C ARG A 20 10.00 0.93 -14.79
N ALA A 21 10.06 0.90 -13.45
CA ALA A 21 9.85 -0.32 -12.69
C ALA A 21 8.39 -0.79 -12.75
N LEU A 22 7.44 0.15 -12.63
CA LEU A 22 6.00 -0.11 -12.70
C LEU A 22 5.58 -0.64 -14.08
N LEU A 23 6.17 -0.08 -15.14
CA LEU A 23 5.87 -0.45 -16.53
C LEU A 23 6.54 -1.76 -17.00
N ARG A 24 7.26 -2.48 -16.13
CA ARG A 24 7.84 -3.77 -16.50
C ARG A 24 6.72 -4.77 -16.84
N PRO A 25 6.82 -5.53 -17.95
CA PRO A 25 5.76 -6.45 -18.38
C PRO A 25 5.33 -7.46 -17.30
N ARG A 26 6.28 -7.96 -16.50
CA ARG A 26 5.97 -8.89 -15.39
C ARG A 26 5.14 -8.24 -14.28
N VAL A 27 5.38 -6.96 -13.99
CA VAL A 27 4.63 -6.20 -12.98
C VAL A 27 3.22 -5.93 -13.49
N LEU A 28 3.11 -5.37 -14.70
CA LEU A 28 1.82 -5.11 -15.34
C LEU A 28 0.98 -6.40 -15.45
N SER A 29 1.57 -7.52 -15.90
CA SER A 29 0.88 -8.81 -15.98
C SER A 29 0.40 -9.33 -14.62
N ALA A 30 1.18 -9.14 -13.55
CA ALA A 30 0.76 -9.54 -12.20
C ALA A 30 -0.38 -8.65 -11.68
N VAL A 31 -0.27 -7.32 -11.88
CA VAL A 31 -1.28 -6.34 -11.47
C VAL A 31 -2.59 -6.56 -12.23
N SER A 32 -2.54 -6.69 -13.56
CA SER A 32 -3.71 -6.93 -14.42
C SER A 32 -4.45 -8.20 -14.01
N ARG A 33 -3.72 -9.31 -13.77
CA ARG A 33 -4.33 -10.57 -13.31
C ARG A 33 -4.96 -10.44 -11.92
N ALA A 34 -4.29 -9.75 -10.99
CA ALA A 34 -4.82 -9.56 -9.65
C ALA A 34 -6.07 -8.65 -9.63
N LEU A 35 -6.06 -7.59 -10.43
CA LEU A 35 -7.18 -6.65 -10.57
C LEU A 35 -8.33 -7.25 -11.40
N GLY A 36 -8.05 -8.21 -12.29
CA GLY A 36 -9.00 -8.74 -13.25
C GLY A 36 -9.30 -7.77 -14.38
N ASP A 37 -8.33 -6.93 -14.75
CA ASP A 37 -8.46 -5.88 -15.77
C ASP A 37 -7.21 -5.84 -16.66
N ALA A 38 -7.40 -5.79 -17.98
CA ALA A 38 -6.31 -5.74 -18.95
C ALA A 38 -5.64 -4.35 -19.04
N ALA A 39 -6.32 -3.29 -18.60
CA ALA A 39 -5.86 -1.91 -18.70
C ALA A 39 -5.84 -1.20 -17.34
N PRO A 40 -4.99 -1.63 -16.38
CA PRO A 40 -4.89 -0.99 -15.09
C PRO A 40 -4.38 0.44 -15.22
N VAL A 41 -5.00 1.37 -14.50
CA VAL A 41 -4.57 2.77 -14.41
C VAL A 41 -3.84 3.00 -13.10
N PHE A 42 -2.69 3.68 -13.18
CA PHE A 42 -1.98 4.14 -12.00
C PHE A 42 -2.70 5.34 -11.39
N HIS A 43 -3.21 5.18 -10.16
CA HIS A 43 -4.02 6.20 -9.50
C HIS A 43 -3.21 7.11 -8.57
N PHE A 44 -2.37 6.51 -7.71
CA PHE A 44 -1.72 7.19 -6.60
C PHE A 44 -0.45 6.43 -6.17
N THR A 45 0.52 7.15 -5.60
CA THR A 45 1.66 6.55 -4.89
C THR A 45 2.07 7.42 -3.71
N ASN A 46 2.58 6.76 -2.67
CA ASN A 46 3.30 7.35 -1.57
C ASN A 46 4.51 6.49 -1.22
N ILE A 47 5.38 7.04 -0.37
CA ILE A 47 6.46 6.30 0.26
C ILE A 47 6.14 6.25 1.76
N THR A 48 6.12 5.05 2.32
CA THR A 48 6.04 4.83 3.77
C THR A 48 7.44 4.55 4.29
N GLN A 49 7.94 5.41 5.17
CA GLN A 49 9.21 5.22 5.87
C GLN A 49 8.94 4.99 7.36
N LYS A 50 9.69 4.07 7.97
CA LYS A 50 9.66 3.83 9.42
C LYS A 50 11.04 4.16 9.98
N ALA A 51 11.08 5.00 11.02
CA ALA A 51 12.32 5.34 11.70
C ALA A 51 12.80 4.16 12.55
N THR A 52 14.11 4.01 12.70
CA THR A 52 14.69 2.98 13.57
C THR A 52 14.30 3.24 15.02
N GLY A 53 13.90 2.19 15.74
CA GLY A 53 13.51 2.29 17.15
C GLY A 53 12.09 2.81 17.40
N PHE A 54 11.34 3.13 16.35
CA PHE A 54 9.95 3.58 16.44
C PHE A 54 9.00 2.57 15.80
N GLY A 55 8.17 1.95 16.64
CA GLY A 55 7.13 1.05 16.20
C GLY A 55 6.07 1.73 15.34
N SER A 56 5.33 0.91 14.59
CA SER A 56 4.21 1.38 13.77
C SER A 56 2.98 1.63 14.65
N GLY A 57 2.68 2.90 14.96
CA GLY A 57 1.42 3.34 15.59
C GLY A 57 0.17 3.22 14.69
N ILE A 58 0.25 2.42 13.62
CA ILE A 58 -0.84 2.21 12.67
C ILE A 58 -1.69 1.04 13.15
N ALA A 59 -2.91 1.34 13.62
CA ALA A 59 -3.88 0.32 13.99
C ALA A 59 -4.29 -0.54 12.77
N TRP A 60 -4.76 -1.76 13.02
CA TRP A 60 -5.34 -2.61 12.00
C TRP A 60 -6.50 -1.90 11.30
N HIS A 61 -6.43 -1.81 9.97
CA HIS A 61 -7.44 -1.13 9.16
C HIS A 61 -7.56 -1.79 7.80
N ARG A 62 -8.57 -1.34 7.05
CA ARG A 62 -8.70 -1.58 5.61
C ARG A 62 -8.41 -0.27 4.89
N ASP A 63 -7.69 -0.35 3.77
CA ASP A 63 -7.50 0.81 2.90
C ASP A 63 -8.84 1.30 2.32
N ALA A 64 -9.77 0.38 2.04
CA ALA A 64 -11.12 0.73 1.62
C ALA A 64 -12.06 0.94 2.81
N ALA A 65 -12.93 1.95 2.80
CA ALA A 65 -13.18 2.94 1.73
C ALA A 65 -12.59 4.33 2.06
N ASN A 66 -11.28 4.43 2.30
CA ASN A 66 -10.69 5.74 2.53
C ASN A 66 -10.83 6.62 1.26
N ARG A 67 -11.26 7.87 1.40
CA ARG A 67 -11.54 8.76 0.25
C ARG A 67 -10.28 9.29 -0.43
N TYR A 68 -9.10 8.97 0.11
CA TYR A 68 -7.83 9.51 -0.32
C TYR A 68 -7.17 8.66 -1.41
N ILE A 69 -7.24 7.33 -1.31
CA ILE A 69 -6.65 6.40 -2.29
C ILE A 69 -7.67 5.49 -2.99
N THR A 70 -8.92 5.43 -2.53
CA THR A 70 -9.90 4.49 -3.08
C THR A 70 -10.86 5.14 -4.06
N THR A 71 -11.15 4.41 -5.15
CA THR A 71 -12.16 4.83 -6.13
C THR A 71 -13.57 4.47 -5.62
N ARG A 72 -14.60 5.19 -6.09
CA ARG A 72 -16.00 4.91 -5.73
C ARG A 72 -16.43 3.47 -5.99
N ARG A 73 -15.81 2.80 -6.97
CA ARG A 73 -16.13 1.42 -7.36
C ARG A 73 -15.38 0.36 -6.56
N ARG A 74 -14.47 0.75 -5.65
CA ARG A 74 -13.61 -0.16 -4.84
C ARG A 74 -12.82 -1.18 -5.67
N ARG A 75 -12.66 -0.91 -6.97
CA ARG A 75 -11.82 -1.67 -7.89
C ARG A 75 -10.46 -1.01 -7.92
N PHE A 76 -9.63 -1.33 -6.96
CA PHE A 76 -8.25 -0.89 -6.90
C PHE A 76 -7.40 -2.04 -6.37
N LEU A 77 -6.09 -1.95 -6.54
CA LEU A 77 -5.14 -2.89 -5.99
C LEU A 77 -4.03 -2.08 -5.35
N HIS A 78 -3.71 -2.35 -4.09
CA HIS A 78 -2.54 -1.73 -3.47
C HIS A 78 -1.32 -2.63 -3.75
N VAL A 79 -0.30 -2.04 -4.36
CA VAL A 79 0.98 -2.70 -4.64
C VAL A 79 2.04 -2.07 -3.77
N LEU A 80 2.57 -2.82 -2.80
CA LEU A 80 3.69 -2.38 -1.99
C LEU A 80 4.98 -2.86 -2.63
N VAL A 81 5.89 -1.91 -2.90
CA VAL A 81 7.25 -2.21 -3.36
C VAL A 81 8.18 -2.07 -2.17
N CYS A 82 8.83 -3.15 -1.75
CA CYS A 82 9.81 -3.08 -0.70
C CYS A 82 11.06 -2.37 -1.23
N LEU A 83 11.32 -1.14 -0.76
CA LEU A 83 12.52 -0.39 -1.12
C LEU A 83 13.76 -0.87 -0.32
N ASP A 84 13.51 -1.45 0.86
CA ASP A 84 14.49 -2.08 1.74
C ASP A 84 13.95 -3.42 2.27
N ALA A 85 14.77 -4.14 3.04
CA ALA A 85 14.34 -5.37 3.70
C ALA A 85 13.19 -5.08 4.68
N MET A 86 12.15 -5.91 4.64
CA MET A 86 10.98 -5.82 5.52
C MET A 86 10.71 -7.19 6.15
N GLY A 87 10.35 -7.24 7.42
CA GLY A 87 9.99 -8.48 8.11
C GLY A 87 9.59 -8.27 9.57
N PRO A 88 9.35 -9.36 10.31
CA PRO A 88 8.90 -9.29 11.70
C PRO A 88 9.87 -8.55 12.64
N GLY A 89 11.17 -8.54 12.33
CA GLY A 89 12.20 -7.92 13.18
C GLY A 89 12.41 -6.42 12.96
N ASN A 90 11.69 -5.79 12.03
CA ASN A 90 11.81 -4.35 11.76
C ASN A 90 10.44 -3.70 11.50
N ASP A 91 9.42 -4.14 12.23
CA ASP A 91 8.05 -3.65 12.12
C ASP A 91 7.50 -3.73 10.69
N GLY A 92 7.75 -4.84 9.99
CA GLY A 92 7.21 -5.04 8.66
C GLY A 92 5.67 -4.94 8.62
N THR A 93 5.13 -4.58 7.47
CA THR A 93 3.67 -4.46 7.29
C THR A 93 3.01 -5.81 7.56
N GLY A 94 2.13 -5.86 8.56
CA GLY A 94 1.33 -7.03 8.88
C GLY A 94 0.09 -7.13 8.00
N PHE A 95 -0.32 -8.36 7.70
CA PHE A 95 -1.52 -8.66 6.93
C PHE A 95 -2.34 -9.73 7.63
N LEU A 96 -3.67 -9.68 7.43
CA LEU A 96 -4.60 -10.75 7.77
C LEU A 96 -5.02 -11.45 6.47
N PRO A 97 -4.38 -12.56 6.06
CA PRO A 97 -4.71 -13.24 4.81
C PRO A 97 -6.18 -13.67 4.78
N GLY A 98 -6.84 -13.43 3.64
CA GLY A 98 -8.27 -13.75 3.45
C GLY A 98 -9.25 -12.73 3.99
N SER A 99 -8.81 -11.75 4.79
CA SER A 99 -9.69 -10.75 5.42
C SER A 99 -10.51 -9.91 4.43
N HIS A 100 -10.03 -9.76 3.19
CA HIS A 100 -10.76 -9.14 2.07
C HIS A 100 -12.05 -9.89 1.67
N ARG A 101 -12.22 -11.15 2.08
CA ARG A 101 -13.42 -11.98 1.88
C ARG A 101 -14.24 -12.16 3.16
N GLY A 102 -13.88 -11.46 4.24
CA GLY A 102 -14.49 -11.64 5.56
C GLY A 102 -13.94 -12.84 6.37
N ALA A 103 -12.98 -13.59 5.84
CA ALA A 103 -12.34 -14.71 6.55
C ALA A 103 -10.90 -14.34 6.90
N ALA A 104 -10.65 -13.82 8.09
CA ALA A 104 -9.29 -13.51 8.54
C ALA A 104 -8.60 -14.76 9.10
N ARG A 105 -7.37 -15.02 8.64
CA ARG A 105 -6.46 -15.99 9.26
C ARG A 105 -5.50 -15.30 10.23
N MET A 106 -4.64 -16.09 10.86
CA MET A 106 -3.55 -15.59 11.68
C MET A 106 -2.76 -14.50 10.95
N ALA A 107 -2.42 -13.44 11.68
CA ALA A 107 -1.63 -12.33 11.15
C ALA A 107 -0.27 -12.83 10.66
N VAL A 108 0.16 -12.28 9.53
CA VAL A 108 1.48 -12.58 8.95
C VAL A 108 2.21 -11.28 8.65
N VAL A 109 3.50 -11.26 8.96
CA VAL A 109 4.42 -10.21 8.50
C VAL A 109 5.37 -10.87 7.49
N PRO A 110 5.16 -10.66 6.18
CA PRO A 110 6.01 -11.28 5.17
C PRO A 110 7.43 -10.76 5.27
N ARG A 111 8.39 -11.64 5.01
CA ARG A 111 9.78 -11.24 4.79
C ARG A 111 9.95 -10.86 3.32
N CYS A 112 10.43 -9.66 3.08
CA CYS A 112 10.61 -9.12 1.75
C CYS A 112 12.02 -8.55 1.60
N ARG A 113 12.59 -8.70 0.41
CA ARG A 113 13.85 -8.07 0.03
C ARG A 113 13.54 -6.84 -0.81
N ARG A 114 14.54 -6.00 -1.02
CA ARG A 114 14.43 -4.87 -1.95
C ARG A 114 13.93 -5.36 -3.32
N GLY A 115 12.92 -4.69 -3.85
CA GLY A 115 12.26 -5.00 -5.11
C GLY A 115 11.16 -6.07 -5.05
N THR A 116 10.92 -6.70 -3.88
CA THR A 116 9.75 -7.57 -3.70
C THR A 116 8.46 -6.75 -3.87
N LEU A 117 7.48 -7.32 -4.57
CA LEU A 117 6.14 -6.77 -4.73
C LEU A 117 5.16 -7.57 -3.87
N LEU A 118 4.39 -6.85 -3.06
CA LEU A 118 3.24 -7.40 -2.35
C LEU A 118 1.97 -6.83 -2.97
N LEU A 119 1.05 -7.72 -3.35
CA LEU A 119 -0.25 -7.36 -3.90
C LEU A 119 -1.30 -7.51 -2.80
N VAL A 120 -2.03 -6.44 -2.53
CA VAL A 120 -3.04 -6.38 -1.47
C VAL A 120 -4.40 -6.08 -2.10
N ASP A 121 -5.25 -7.10 -2.12
CA ASP A 121 -6.62 -7.02 -2.64
C ASP A 121 -7.52 -6.28 -1.63
N PRO A 122 -8.24 -5.23 -2.04
CA PRO A 122 -9.24 -4.62 -1.17
C PRO A 122 -10.41 -5.57 -0.89
N PRO A 123 -11.22 -5.26 0.13
CA PRO A 123 -12.41 -6.04 0.45
C PRO A 123 -13.39 -6.11 -0.72
N ARG A 124 -13.91 -7.31 -1.00
CA ARG A 124 -14.97 -7.54 -1.98
C ARG A 124 -16.30 -7.74 -1.24
N GLY A 125 -17.14 -6.70 -1.17
CA GLY A 125 -18.47 -6.78 -0.56
C GLY A 125 -18.91 -5.48 0.14
N PRO A 126 -20.16 -5.40 0.62
CA PRO A 126 -20.59 -4.33 1.52
C PRO A 126 -19.72 -4.34 2.77
N ASP A 127 -19.43 -3.16 3.34
CA ASP A 127 -18.64 -3.03 4.56
C ASP A 127 -19.28 -3.82 5.71
N ARG A 128 -18.87 -5.08 5.87
CA ARG A 128 -18.99 -5.74 7.17
C ARG A 128 -17.85 -5.19 8.01
N GLU A 129 -18.23 -4.61 9.14
CA GLU A 129 -17.38 -3.95 10.14
C GLU A 129 -15.99 -4.61 10.23
N ALA A 130 -14.98 -3.75 10.41
CA ALA A 130 -13.64 -4.16 10.76
C ALA A 130 -13.76 -5.22 11.88
N VAL A 131 -13.14 -6.39 11.66
CA VAL A 131 -13.05 -7.42 12.69
C VAL A 131 -12.49 -6.73 13.93
N THR A 132 -13.32 -6.60 14.97
CA THR A 132 -12.99 -6.03 16.27
C THR A 132 -12.07 -6.99 17.01
N GLY A 133 -10.90 -7.25 16.44
CA GLY A 133 -9.80 -7.92 17.09
C GLY A 133 -9.04 -6.89 17.91
N ARG A 134 -9.51 -6.65 19.13
CA ARG A 134 -8.87 -5.96 20.27
C ARG A 134 -7.59 -5.20 19.92
N SER A 135 -7.70 -3.87 19.97
CA SER A 135 -6.57 -2.96 20.15
C SER A 135 -5.80 -3.37 21.42
N VAL A 136 -4.72 -4.14 21.27
CA VAL A 136 -3.73 -4.32 22.32
C VAL A 136 -2.80 -3.13 22.20
N TRP A 137 -3.05 -2.13 23.04
CA TRP A 137 -2.11 -1.03 23.31
C TRP A 137 -1.04 -1.54 24.28
N SER A 138 0.22 -1.47 23.87
CA SER A 138 1.45 -1.53 24.67
C SER A 138 2.54 -1.08 23.69
N LEU A 139 3.26 0.04 23.82
CA LEU A 139 3.50 1.04 24.86
C LEU A 139 3.41 2.44 24.24
#